data_AF-T1IHN1-F1
#
_entry.id   AF-T1IHN1-F1
#
_cell.length_a   1.000
_cell.length_b   1.000
_cell.length_c   1.000
_cell.angle_alpha   90.00
_cell.angle_beta   90.00
_cell.angle_gamma   90.00
#
_symmetry.space_group_name_H-M   'P 1'
#
loop_
_entity.id
_entity.type
_entity.pdbx_description
1 polymer ?
#
loop_
_entity_poly.entity_id
_entity_poly.type
_entity_poly.pdbx_seq_one_letter_code
_entity_poly.pdbx_strand_id
1 'polypeptide(L)'
;MAYTPILYFALISSGLGILTHQDDSLTLIDALKKDLPSLEKCLKENNEDLTEVVKKTHSCFDKVLLHIHAVENDADVIKQIITTYCSKPDFTCFTSIKNALQMCLPKFQQALKLFDGALKYACQDDGQPIKDILSDSGRHCINSQRLQTQQCVVKASRENAKGLDSWFEQNFCQDQLTFFKCWTSALNTCEDKTAFRVSDSLFKSMYKDTPCASCGLFANYILLLFTFLILVLQ
;
A
#
# COMPACT_ATOMS: atom_id res chain seq x y z
N MET A 1 -21.46 1.23 11.43
CA MET A 1 -21.13 0.08 10.57
C MET A 1 -20.33 0.63 9.39
N ALA A 2 -18.99 0.59 9.41
CA ALA A 2 -18.09 0.97 8.30
C ALA A 2 -16.59 0.92 8.72
N TYR A 3 -16.06 -0.23 9.17
CA TYR A 3 -14.70 -0.25 9.75
C TYR A 3 -13.66 -1.12 9.00
N THR A 4 -14.02 -1.82 7.92
CA THR A 4 -13.08 -2.75 7.27
C THR A 4 -12.06 -2.17 6.26
N PRO A 5 -12.20 -0.96 5.67
CA PRO A 5 -11.07 -0.34 4.97
C PRO A 5 -9.93 -0.02 5.94
N ILE A 6 -10.19 0.04 7.25
CA ILE A 6 -9.24 0.50 8.28
C ILE A 6 -8.02 -0.39 8.40
N LEU A 7 -7.97 -1.63 7.92
CA LEU A 7 -6.71 -2.38 8.01
C LEU A 7 -5.69 -2.01 6.93
N TYR A 8 -6.12 -1.95 5.68
CA TYR A 8 -5.26 -1.51 4.58
C TYR A 8 -5.04 0.00 4.66
N PHE A 9 -6.09 0.74 5.02
CA PHE A 9 -6.03 2.16 5.28
C PHE A 9 -5.23 2.44 6.54
N ALA A 10 -5.40 1.84 7.72
CA ALA A 10 -4.50 2.05 8.86
C ALA A 10 -3.13 1.38 8.73
N LEU A 11 -2.76 0.77 7.60
CA LEU A 11 -1.37 0.45 7.25
C LEU A 11 -0.75 1.54 6.33
N ILE A 12 -1.58 2.23 5.53
CA ILE A 12 -1.18 3.33 4.64
C ILE A 12 -1.35 4.72 5.31
N SER A 13 -2.40 4.85 6.09
CA SER A 13 -2.88 5.93 6.95
C SER A 13 -2.43 5.76 8.39
N SER A 14 -1.80 4.65 8.79
CA SER A 14 -0.81 4.77 9.86
C SER A 14 0.38 5.54 9.30
N GLY A 15 0.83 5.25 8.08
CA GLY A 15 1.81 6.09 7.37
C GLY A 15 1.43 7.58 7.29
N LEU A 16 0.15 7.91 7.08
CA LEU A 16 -0.36 9.29 6.98
C LEU A 16 -1.06 9.84 8.24
N GLY A 17 -1.38 9.02 9.23
CA GLY A 17 -2.14 9.36 10.46
C GLY A 17 -1.32 9.22 11.75
N ILE A 18 -0.21 8.48 11.71
CA ILE A 18 0.89 8.57 12.70
C ILE A 18 1.48 9.99 12.73
N LEU A 19 1.17 10.81 11.72
CA LEU A 19 1.46 12.25 11.72
C LEU A 19 0.79 13.03 12.87
N THR A 20 -0.17 12.45 13.61
CA THR A 20 -0.91 13.25 14.61
C THR A 20 -1.08 12.69 16.02
N HIS A 21 -1.11 11.38 16.33
CA HIS A 21 -1.32 10.96 17.73
C HIS A 21 -0.76 9.57 18.13
N GLN A 22 -0.21 9.50 19.35
CA GLN A 22 0.38 8.32 20.00
C GLN A 22 -0.67 7.38 20.64
N ASP A 23 -1.95 7.77 20.67
CA ASP A 23 -3.08 7.03 21.26
C ASP A 23 -3.76 6.02 20.31
N ASP A 24 -3.33 5.92 19.05
CA ASP A 24 -4.05 5.17 18.00
C ASP A 24 -3.77 3.66 17.97
N SER A 25 -2.81 3.16 18.76
CA SER A 25 -2.55 1.71 18.81
C SER A 25 -3.66 0.94 19.52
N LEU A 26 -4.27 1.52 20.57
CA LEU A 26 -5.41 0.93 21.29
C LEU A 26 -6.67 0.94 20.43
N THR A 27 -6.92 2.04 19.70
CA THR A 27 -8.06 2.13 18.78
C THR A 27 -7.93 1.14 17.61
N LEU A 28 -6.72 0.91 17.12
CA LEU A 28 -6.44 -0.13 16.11
C LEU A 28 -6.66 -1.55 16.66
N ILE A 29 -6.22 -1.85 17.89
CA ILE A 29 -6.43 -3.15 18.53
C ILE A 29 -7.93 -3.40 18.72
N ASP A 30 -8.68 -2.41 19.20
CA ASP A 30 -10.12 -2.55 19.42
C ASP A 30 -10.88 -2.72 18.09
N ALA A 31 -10.47 -2.00 17.03
CA ALA A 31 -11.01 -2.19 15.69
C ALA A 31 -10.70 -3.59 15.14
N LEU A 32 -9.46 -4.07 15.31
CA LEU A 32 -9.04 -5.41 14.90
C LEU A 32 -9.83 -6.51 15.61
N LYS A 33 -9.98 -6.42 16.93
CA LYS A 33 -10.77 -7.39 17.71
C LYS A 33 -12.23 -7.42 17.28
N LYS A 34 -12.79 -6.24 17.02
CA LYS A 34 -14.19 -6.08 16.60
C LYS A 34 -14.45 -6.62 15.20
N ASP A 35 -13.58 -6.28 14.24
CA ASP A 35 -13.80 -6.58 12.83
C ASP A 35 -13.26 -7.97 12.45
N LEU A 36 -12.32 -8.51 13.23
CA LEU A 36 -11.68 -9.81 13.01
C LEU A 36 -11.64 -10.65 14.30
N PRO A 37 -12.81 -11.02 14.87
CA PRO A 37 -12.85 -11.87 16.05
C PRO A 37 -12.19 -13.24 15.81
N SER A 38 -12.18 -13.72 14.56
CA SER A 38 -11.46 -14.94 14.15
C SER A 38 -9.95 -14.81 14.24
N LEU A 39 -9.38 -13.61 14.01
CA LEU A 39 -7.95 -13.36 14.13
C LEU A 39 -7.50 -13.45 15.59
N GLU A 40 -8.20 -12.79 16.50
CA GLU A 40 -7.86 -12.86 17.94
C GLU A 40 -7.95 -14.30 18.46
N LYS A 41 -9.01 -15.02 18.08
CA LYS A 41 -9.18 -16.43 18.45
C LYS A 41 -8.04 -17.29 17.94
N CYS A 42 -7.70 -17.17 16.65
CA CYS A 42 -6.61 -17.94 16.05
C CYS A 42 -5.24 -17.64 16.70
N LEU A 43 -4.95 -16.37 17.01
CA LEU A 43 -3.69 -16.03 17.67
C LEU A 43 -3.59 -16.66 19.06
N LYS A 44 -4.67 -16.61 19.85
CA LYS A 44 -4.72 -17.27 21.16
C LYS A 44 -4.51 -18.79 21.07
N GLU A 45 -5.10 -19.45 20.06
CA GLU A 45 -4.92 -20.89 19.81
C GLU A 45 -3.46 -21.25 19.46
N ASN A 46 -2.68 -20.29 18.98
CA ASN A 46 -1.27 -20.45 18.62
C ASN A 46 -0.30 -19.79 19.63
N ASN A 47 -0.78 -19.46 20.83
CA ASN A 47 0.01 -18.80 21.90
C ASN A 47 0.60 -17.43 21.49
N GLU A 48 -0.06 -16.72 20.58
CA GLU A 48 0.29 -15.35 20.18
C GLU A 48 -0.71 -14.35 20.77
N ASP A 49 -0.22 -13.17 21.16
CA ASP A 49 -1.05 -12.08 21.67
C ASP A 49 -1.22 -10.98 20.61
N LEU A 50 -2.48 -10.67 20.26
CA LEU A 50 -2.81 -9.65 19.26
C LEU A 50 -2.25 -8.27 19.64
N THR A 51 -2.25 -7.93 20.93
CA THR A 51 -1.74 -6.63 21.40
C THR A 51 -0.24 -6.54 21.19
N GLU A 52 0.51 -7.60 21.51
CA GLU A 52 1.94 -7.67 21.24
C GLU A 52 2.26 -7.59 19.75
N VAL A 53 1.53 -8.33 18.90
CA VAL A 53 1.72 -8.32 17.45
C VAL A 53 1.51 -6.90 16.90
N VAL A 54 0.43 -6.22 17.31
CA VAL A 54 0.14 -4.84 16.87
C VAL A 54 1.20 -3.87 17.39
N LYS A 55 1.62 -3.96 18.65
CA LYS A 55 2.67 -3.09 19.23
C LYS A 55 4.01 -3.24 18.51
N LYS A 56 4.46 -4.47 18.26
CA LYS A 56 5.71 -4.75 17.53
C LYS A 56 5.64 -4.17 16.10
N THR A 57 4.50 -4.31 15.45
CA THR A 57 4.25 -3.76 14.11
C THR A 57 4.28 -2.24 14.11
N HIS A 58 3.56 -1.61 15.04
CA HIS A 58 3.51 -0.16 15.19
C HIS A 58 4.92 0.42 15.42
N SER A 59 5.68 -0.16 16.35
CA SER A 59 7.06 0.24 16.60
C SER A 59 7.96 0.13 15.36
N CYS A 60 7.67 -0.83 14.47
CA CYS A 60 8.40 -0.89 13.21
C CYS A 60 8.01 0.25 12.25
N PHE A 61 6.71 0.52 12.09
CA PHE A 61 6.26 1.66 11.28
C PHE A 61 6.82 2.98 11.79
N ASP A 62 6.85 3.20 13.11
CA ASP A 62 7.42 4.41 13.70
C ASP A 62 8.89 4.60 13.29
N LYS A 63 9.70 3.54 13.34
CA LYS A 63 11.11 3.60 12.90
C LYS A 63 11.24 3.93 11.42
N VAL A 64 10.38 3.34 10.58
CA VAL A 64 10.36 3.61 9.14
C VAL A 64 9.97 5.05 8.86
N LEU A 65 8.93 5.55 9.52
CA LEU A 65 8.46 6.92 9.35
C LEU A 65 9.49 7.92 9.85
N LEU A 66 10.12 7.70 11.00
CA LEU A 66 11.20 8.56 11.49
C LEU A 66 12.34 8.67 10.47
N HIS A 67 12.74 7.56 9.83
CA HIS A 67 13.75 7.60 8.76
C HIS A 67 13.29 8.42 7.54
N ILE A 68 12.04 8.30 7.12
CA ILE A 68 11.48 9.04 5.98
C ILE A 68 11.32 10.53 6.30
N HIS A 69 10.91 10.87 7.52
CA HIS A 69 10.70 12.25 7.95
C HIS A 69 11.99 13.04 8.09
N ALA A 70 13.09 12.36 8.43
CA ALA A 70 14.41 12.97 8.49
C ALA A 70 15.01 13.30 7.10
N VAL A 71 14.30 12.98 6.00
CA VAL A 71 14.77 13.25 4.63
C VAL A 71 14.57 14.74 4.30
N GLU A 72 15.52 15.57 4.71
CA GLU A 72 15.65 16.96 4.23
C GLU A 72 16.50 17.01 2.95
N ASN A 73 16.04 16.35 1.87
CA ASN A 73 16.80 16.29 0.60
C ASN A 73 18.21 15.70 0.68
N ASP A 74 18.57 15.13 1.82
CA ASP A 74 19.91 14.65 2.04
C ASP A 74 20.13 13.34 1.28
N ALA A 75 21.04 13.38 0.30
CA ALA A 75 21.38 12.24 -0.53
C ALA A 75 21.93 11.05 0.28
N ASP A 76 22.63 11.31 1.38
CA ASP A 76 23.14 10.27 2.27
C ASP A 76 22.00 9.63 3.06
N VAL A 77 21.00 10.40 3.50
CA VAL A 77 19.78 9.86 4.15
C VAL A 77 18.97 9.02 3.16
N ILE A 78 18.80 9.48 1.91
CA ILE A 78 18.11 8.70 0.86
C ILE A 78 18.86 7.39 0.59
N LYS A 79 20.20 7.44 0.52
CA LYS A 79 21.04 6.24 0.35
C LYS A 79 20.90 5.28 1.54
N GLN A 80 20.81 5.78 2.77
CA GLN A 80 20.58 4.96 3.95
C GLN A 80 19.21 4.28 3.91
N ILE A 81 18.15 4.99 3.50
CA ILE A 81 16.81 4.42 3.29
C ILE A 81 16.88 3.28 2.27
N ILE A 82 17.45 3.53 1.08
CA ILE A 82 17.58 2.51 0.04
C ILE A 82 18.39 1.31 0.54
N THR A 83 19.51 1.55 1.22
CA THR A 83 20.34 0.46 1.77
C THR A 83 19.55 -0.38 2.77
N THR A 84 18.83 0.29 3.68
CA THR A 84 18.03 -0.35 4.73
C THR A 84 16.90 -1.21 4.17
N TYR A 85 16.19 -0.72 3.16
CA TYR A 85 15.00 -1.42 2.65
C TYR A 85 15.28 -2.31 1.43
N CYS A 86 16.35 -2.06 0.66
CA CYS A 86 16.63 -2.76 -0.59
C CYS A 86 17.84 -3.69 -0.57
N SER A 87 18.89 -3.44 0.24
CA SER A 87 20.10 -4.29 0.23
C SER A 87 19.93 -5.57 1.07
N LYS A 88 19.26 -5.43 2.20
CA LYS A 88 18.77 -6.53 3.03
C LYS A 88 17.48 -6.01 3.62
N PRO A 89 16.31 -6.31 3.04
CA PRO A 89 15.06 -5.89 3.64
C PRO A 89 14.97 -6.50 5.04
N ASP A 90 15.43 -5.76 6.05
CA ASP A 90 15.32 -6.15 7.45
C ASP A 90 13.91 -5.83 7.93
N PHE A 91 12.95 -6.41 7.23
CA PHE A 91 11.55 -6.47 7.65
C PHE A 91 11.37 -7.57 8.69
N THR A 92 12.43 -7.98 9.40
CA THR A 92 12.31 -8.94 10.51
C THR A 92 11.33 -8.43 11.56
N CYS A 93 11.22 -7.11 11.72
CA CYS A 93 10.22 -6.47 12.56
C CYS A 93 8.75 -6.74 12.12
N PHE A 94 8.51 -6.96 10.81
CA PHE A 94 7.21 -7.33 10.27
C PHE A 94 7.01 -8.84 10.23
N THR A 95 8.03 -9.64 10.52
CA THR A 95 7.91 -11.11 10.54
C THR A 95 6.86 -11.57 11.53
N SER A 96 6.76 -10.96 12.70
CA SER A 96 5.73 -11.32 13.70
C SER A 96 4.32 -11.13 13.14
N ILE A 97 4.01 -9.98 12.53
CA ILE A 97 2.68 -9.76 11.94
C ILE A 97 2.46 -10.55 10.66
N LYS A 98 3.50 -10.72 9.84
CA LYS A 98 3.45 -11.59 8.64
C LYS A 98 3.07 -13.01 9.02
N ASN A 99 3.74 -13.59 10.03
CA ASN A 99 3.49 -14.95 10.49
C ASN A 99 2.08 -15.07 11.09
N ALA A 100 1.71 -14.13 11.97
CA ALA A 100 0.37 -14.04 12.57
C ALA A 100 -0.73 -14.01 11.50
N LEU A 101 -0.57 -13.16 10.48
CA LEU A 101 -1.56 -13.01 9.42
C LEU A 101 -1.56 -14.17 8.44
N GLN A 102 -0.40 -14.76 8.10
CA GLN A 102 -0.34 -15.95 7.25
C GLN A 102 -1.04 -17.15 7.88
N MET A 103 -0.88 -17.31 9.20
CA MET A 103 -1.47 -18.39 9.97
C MET A 103 -2.99 -18.20 10.12
N CYS A 104 -3.42 -17.00 10.48
CA CYS A 104 -4.81 -16.74 10.87
C CYS A 104 -5.71 -16.20 9.76
N LEU A 105 -5.12 -15.69 8.68
CA LEU A 105 -5.84 -15.10 7.56
C LEU A 105 -5.19 -15.57 6.23
N PRO A 106 -5.46 -16.78 5.74
CA PRO A 106 -4.82 -17.30 4.53
C PRO A 106 -4.99 -16.39 3.29
N LYS A 107 -6.13 -15.68 3.17
CA LYS A 107 -6.36 -14.67 2.11
C LYS A 107 -5.38 -13.49 2.20
N PHE A 108 -4.83 -13.21 3.37
CA PHE A 108 -3.80 -12.19 3.58
C PHE A 108 -2.50 -12.51 2.84
N GLN A 109 -2.25 -13.77 2.44
CA GLN A 109 -1.13 -14.09 1.56
C GLN A 109 -1.17 -13.27 0.25
N GLN A 110 -2.35 -12.95 -0.27
CA GLN A 110 -2.48 -12.11 -1.45
C GLN A 110 -2.15 -10.64 -1.14
N ALA A 111 -2.42 -10.16 0.08
CA ALA A 111 -2.01 -8.84 0.53
C ALA A 111 -0.49 -8.74 0.69
N LEU A 112 0.17 -9.81 1.16
CA LEU A 112 1.64 -9.88 1.19
C LEU A 112 2.26 -9.74 -0.20
N LYS A 113 1.62 -10.29 -1.25
CA LYS A 113 2.09 -10.09 -2.62
C LYS A 113 2.02 -8.63 -3.08
N LEU A 114 1.05 -7.85 -2.58
CA LEU A 114 1.02 -6.39 -2.84
C LEU A 114 2.27 -5.72 -2.28
N PHE A 115 2.65 -6.05 -1.04
CA PHE A 115 3.85 -5.53 -0.39
C PHE A 115 5.12 -5.99 -1.10
N ASP A 116 5.22 -7.27 -1.47
CA ASP A 116 6.37 -7.81 -2.22
C ASP A 116 6.52 -7.10 -3.57
N GLY A 117 5.40 -6.88 -4.29
CA GLY A 117 5.38 -6.16 -5.55
C GLY A 117 5.78 -4.68 -5.41
N ALA A 118 5.31 -4.00 -4.35
CA ALA A 118 5.72 -2.64 -4.03
C ALA A 118 7.21 -2.54 -3.76
N LEU A 119 7.72 -3.40 -2.87
CA LEU A 119 9.12 -3.42 -2.47
C LEU A 119 10.03 -3.72 -3.66
N LYS A 120 9.68 -4.75 -4.45
CA LYS A 120 10.44 -5.12 -5.63
C LYS A 120 10.58 -3.95 -6.59
N TYR A 121 9.50 -3.20 -6.83
CA TYR A 121 9.53 -1.99 -7.65
C TYR A 121 10.36 -0.88 -7.02
N ALA A 122 10.10 -0.54 -5.75
CA ALA A 122 10.79 0.52 -5.04
C ALA A 122 12.32 0.32 -5.03
N CYS A 123 12.77 -0.93 -5.04
CA CYS A 123 14.17 -1.32 -5.03
C CYS A 123 14.78 -1.59 -6.42
N GLN A 124 14.06 -1.35 -7.52
CA GLN A 124 14.64 -1.42 -8.86
C GLN A 124 15.72 -0.36 -9.05
N ASP A 125 16.69 -0.68 -9.92
CA ASP A 125 17.73 0.25 -10.38
C ASP A 125 18.41 1.01 -9.22
N ASP A 126 18.87 0.25 -8.22
CA ASP A 126 19.49 0.79 -7.00
C ASP A 126 18.59 1.79 -6.25
N GLY A 127 17.30 1.47 -6.17
CA GLY A 127 16.29 2.28 -5.49
C GLY A 127 15.89 3.54 -6.24
N GLN A 128 16.05 3.58 -7.57
CA GLN A 128 15.73 4.76 -8.38
C GLN A 128 14.30 5.28 -8.15
N PRO A 129 13.24 4.45 -8.06
CA PRO A 129 11.90 4.96 -7.79
C PRO A 129 11.77 5.70 -6.45
N ILE A 130 12.52 5.28 -5.43
CA ILE A 130 12.60 5.98 -4.14
C ILE A 130 13.32 7.33 -4.31
N LYS A 131 14.43 7.37 -5.06
CA LYS A 131 15.14 8.63 -5.34
C LYS A 131 14.24 9.60 -6.11
N ASP A 132 13.53 9.11 -7.12
CA ASP A 132 12.64 9.88 -7.98
C ASP A 132 11.50 10.51 -7.18
N ILE A 133 10.86 9.75 -6.28
CA ILE A 133 9.75 10.28 -5.46
C ILE A 133 10.24 11.25 -4.39
N LEU A 134 11.44 11.01 -3.85
CA LEU A 134 12.09 11.88 -2.86
C LEU A 134 12.91 13.00 -3.49
N SER A 135 12.89 13.17 -4.82
CA SER A 135 13.48 14.33 -5.48
C SER A 135 12.66 15.60 -5.21
N ASP A 136 13.23 16.77 -5.50
CA ASP A 136 12.51 18.04 -5.39
C ASP A 136 11.23 18.06 -6.23
N SER A 137 11.29 17.62 -7.49
CA SER A 137 10.13 17.61 -8.37
C SER A 137 9.08 16.56 -7.96
N GLY A 138 9.53 15.38 -7.52
CA GLY A 138 8.67 14.33 -6.98
C GLY A 138 7.87 14.80 -5.76
N ARG A 139 8.55 15.36 -4.76
CA ARG A 139 7.90 15.88 -3.54
C ARG A 139 7.05 17.10 -3.82
N HIS A 140 7.51 18.02 -4.66
CA HIS A 140 6.73 19.20 -5.02
C HIS A 140 5.38 18.81 -5.65
N CYS A 141 5.40 17.83 -6.57
CA CYS A 141 4.17 17.32 -7.16
C CYS A 141 3.23 16.69 -6.11
N ILE A 142 3.72 15.78 -5.27
CA ILE A 142 2.88 15.16 -4.22
C ILE A 142 2.29 16.22 -3.28
N ASN A 143 3.10 17.18 -2.84
CA ASN A 143 2.67 18.22 -1.90
C ASN A 143 1.64 19.17 -2.53
N SER A 144 1.84 19.58 -3.79
CA SER A 144 0.87 20.43 -4.50
C SER A 144 -0.46 19.73 -4.77
N GLN A 145 -0.45 18.40 -4.89
CA GLN A 145 -1.64 17.57 -5.10
C GLN A 145 -2.20 16.95 -3.81
N ARG A 146 -1.75 17.42 -2.63
CA ARG A 146 -2.11 16.80 -1.34
C ARG A 146 -3.61 16.73 -1.10
N LEU A 147 -4.36 17.79 -1.40
CA LEU A 147 -5.80 17.81 -1.16
C LEU A 147 -6.55 16.86 -2.11
N GLN A 148 -6.15 16.81 -3.38
CA GLN A 148 -6.74 15.96 -4.41
C GLN A 148 -6.47 14.48 -4.09
N THR A 149 -5.24 14.15 -3.71
CA THR A 149 -4.86 12.79 -3.31
C THR A 149 -5.57 12.37 -2.01
N GLN A 150 -5.74 13.27 -1.05
CA GLN A 150 -6.56 13.02 0.16
C GLN A 150 -8.04 12.76 -0.17
N GLN A 151 -8.61 13.42 -1.18
CA GLN A 151 -9.99 13.14 -1.61
C GLN A 151 -10.13 11.74 -2.22
N CYS A 152 -9.14 11.26 -2.96
CA CYS A 152 -9.12 9.87 -3.47
C CYS A 152 -9.18 8.85 -2.33
N VAL A 153 -8.40 9.12 -1.28
CA VAL A 153 -8.31 8.34 -0.04
C VAL A 153 -9.66 8.31 0.68
N VAL A 154 -10.33 9.47 0.86
CA VAL A 154 -11.68 9.53 1.48
C VAL A 154 -12.73 8.80 0.64
N LYS A 155 -12.69 8.96 -0.68
CA LYS A 155 -13.65 8.31 -1.60
C LYS A 155 -13.52 6.79 -1.52
N ALA A 156 -12.30 6.27 -1.59
CA ALA A 156 -12.02 4.85 -1.49
C ALA A 156 -12.53 4.24 -0.17
N SER A 157 -12.38 4.95 0.95
CA SER A 157 -12.86 4.47 2.26
C SER A 157 -14.38 4.41 2.39
N ARG A 158 -15.12 5.28 1.68
CA ARG A 158 -16.59 5.24 1.68
C ARG A 158 -17.14 4.09 0.84
N GLU A 159 -16.43 3.74 -0.22
CA GLU A 159 -16.85 2.71 -1.20
C GLU A 159 -16.48 1.28 -0.72
N ASN A 160 -15.38 1.10 0.01
CA ASN A 160 -14.82 -0.20 0.42
C ASN A 160 -15.32 -0.79 1.77
N ALA A 161 -16.57 -0.55 2.17
CA ALA A 161 -17.05 -0.92 3.52
C ALA A 161 -17.23 -2.44 3.81
N LYS A 162 -16.57 -3.33 3.05
CA LYS A 162 -16.74 -4.79 3.14
C LYS A 162 -15.60 -5.46 3.90
N GLY A 163 -15.93 -6.55 4.60
CA GLY A 163 -15.03 -7.40 5.42
C GLY A 163 -13.76 -7.87 4.71
N LEU A 164 -12.71 -8.26 5.45
CA LEU A 164 -11.48 -8.85 4.89
C LEU A 164 -11.75 -10.05 3.99
N ASP A 165 -12.86 -10.77 4.22
CA ASP A 165 -13.27 -11.89 3.39
C ASP A 165 -13.56 -11.51 1.94
N SER A 166 -13.89 -10.24 1.68
CA SER A 166 -14.15 -9.69 0.34
C SER A 166 -12.90 -9.16 -0.37
N TRP A 167 -11.73 -9.22 0.28
CA TRP A 167 -10.48 -8.83 -0.36
C TRP A 167 -10.20 -9.70 -1.58
N PHE A 168 -9.71 -9.06 -2.65
CA PHE A 168 -9.44 -9.67 -3.94
C PHE A 168 -10.67 -10.23 -4.67
N GLU A 169 -11.88 -9.96 -4.20
CA GLU A 169 -13.08 -10.09 -5.01
C GLU A 169 -13.14 -8.98 -6.07
N GLN A 170 -13.96 -9.18 -7.09
CA GLN A 170 -14.09 -8.26 -8.21
C GLN A 170 -14.40 -6.82 -7.78
N ASN A 171 -15.33 -6.63 -6.83
CA ASN A 171 -15.69 -5.30 -6.34
C ASN A 171 -14.51 -4.62 -5.64
N PHE A 172 -13.82 -5.34 -4.75
CA PHE A 172 -12.61 -4.83 -4.09
C PHE A 172 -11.57 -4.41 -5.12
N CYS A 173 -11.31 -5.25 -6.13
CA CYS A 173 -10.36 -4.91 -7.19
C CYS A 173 -10.79 -3.66 -7.99
N GLN A 174 -12.08 -3.50 -8.29
CA GLN A 174 -12.61 -2.30 -8.96
C GLN A 174 -12.46 -1.04 -8.10
N ASP A 175 -12.70 -1.14 -6.80
CA ASP A 175 -12.56 -0.03 -5.88
C ASP A 175 -11.08 0.40 -5.73
N GLN A 176 -10.16 -0.56 -5.65
CA GLN A 176 -8.71 -0.26 -5.66
C GLN A 176 -8.27 0.37 -6.98
N LEU A 177 -8.79 -0.11 -8.12
CA LEU A 177 -8.52 0.51 -9.43
C LEU A 177 -9.06 1.95 -9.52
N THR A 178 -10.22 2.21 -8.92
CA THR A 178 -10.81 3.54 -8.84
C THR A 178 -9.94 4.47 -8.00
N PHE A 179 -9.45 3.99 -6.86
CA PHE A 179 -8.49 4.70 -6.03
C PHE A 179 -7.21 5.03 -6.80
N PHE A 180 -6.57 4.05 -7.45
CA PHE A 180 -5.34 4.29 -8.22
C PHE A 180 -5.53 5.28 -9.34
N LYS A 181 -6.60 5.13 -10.13
CA LYS A 181 -6.89 6.09 -11.20
C LYS A 181 -7.07 7.49 -10.65
N CYS A 182 -7.77 7.66 -9.53
CA CYS A 182 -7.92 8.96 -8.89
C CYS A 182 -6.55 9.53 -8.49
N TRP A 183 -5.74 8.74 -7.78
CA TRP A 183 -4.42 9.13 -7.30
C TRP A 183 -3.48 9.52 -8.45
N THR A 184 -3.33 8.65 -9.44
CA THR A 184 -2.44 8.90 -10.57
C THR A 184 -2.95 10.03 -11.45
N SER A 185 -4.27 10.22 -11.58
CA SER A 185 -4.83 11.36 -12.32
C SER A 185 -4.48 12.69 -11.66
N ALA A 186 -4.53 12.77 -10.32
CA ALA A 186 -4.11 13.97 -9.60
C ALA A 186 -2.63 14.29 -9.87
N LEU A 187 -1.74 13.29 -9.75
CA LEU A 187 -0.31 13.48 -9.99
C LEU A 187 0.02 13.75 -11.47
N ASN A 188 -0.80 13.27 -12.40
CA ASN A 188 -0.62 13.56 -13.82
C ASN A 188 -0.92 15.02 -14.18
N THR A 189 -1.44 15.84 -13.27
CA THR A 189 -1.63 17.28 -13.50
C THR A 189 -0.36 18.10 -13.28
N CYS A 190 0.65 17.55 -12.59
CA CYS A 190 1.94 18.19 -12.38
C CYS A 190 2.69 18.39 -13.71
N GLU A 191 3.50 19.45 -13.81
CA GLU A 191 4.37 19.69 -14.96
C GLU A 191 5.39 18.54 -15.12
N ASP A 192 6.14 18.25 -14.05
CA ASP A 192 6.99 17.07 -13.96
C ASP A 192 6.14 15.81 -13.72
N LYS A 193 6.29 14.81 -14.61
CA LYS A 193 5.54 13.54 -14.58
C LYS A 193 6.18 12.46 -13.72
N THR A 194 7.27 12.73 -13.02
CA THR A 194 8.03 11.74 -12.24
C THR A 194 7.17 11.08 -11.17
N ALA A 195 6.49 11.85 -10.32
CA ALA A 195 5.61 11.31 -9.29
C ALA A 195 4.45 10.46 -9.86
N PHE A 196 3.90 10.87 -11.01
CA PHE A 196 2.89 10.10 -11.74
C PHE A 196 3.45 8.76 -12.23
N ARG A 197 4.58 8.77 -12.97
CA ARG A 197 5.20 7.55 -13.50
C ARG A 197 5.58 6.56 -12.41
N VAL A 198 6.15 7.07 -11.31
CA VAL A 198 6.53 6.26 -10.15
C VAL A 198 5.29 5.65 -9.51
N SER A 199 4.24 6.44 -9.24
CA SER A 199 3.02 5.93 -8.61
C SER A 199 2.28 4.92 -9.50
N ASP A 200 2.15 5.19 -10.79
CA ASP A 200 1.50 4.28 -11.75
C ASP A 200 2.24 2.94 -11.85
N SER A 201 3.57 2.98 -11.94
CA SER A 201 4.39 1.77 -12.01
C SER A 201 4.39 1.00 -10.69
N LEU A 202 4.41 1.70 -9.55
CA LEU A 202 4.27 1.10 -8.23
C LEU A 202 2.96 0.33 -8.11
N PHE A 203 1.82 0.95 -8.43
CA PHE A 203 0.52 0.27 -8.37
C PHE A 203 0.44 -0.90 -9.34
N LYS A 204 0.95 -0.78 -10.57
CA LYS A 204 1.04 -1.92 -11.49
C LYS A 204 1.85 -3.06 -10.92
N SER A 205 2.98 -2.77 -10.27
CA SER A 205 3.84 -3.78 -9.64
C SER A 205 3.18 -4.47 -8.46
N MET A 206 2.53 -3.69 -7.57
CA MET A 206 1.79 -4.23 -6.41
C MET A 206 0.79 -5.29 -6.84
N TYR A 207 -0.03 -4.99 -7.85
CA TYR A 207 -1.16 -5.86 -8.20
C TYR A 207 -0.81 -6.97 -9.19
N LYS A 208 0.38 -6.93 -9.80
CA LYS A 208 0.81 -7.85 -10.87
C LYS A 208 0.60 -9.33 -10.52
N ASP A 209 0.90 -9.73 -9.29
CA ASP A 209 0.87 -11.13 -8.85
C ASP A 209 -0.38 -11.48 -8.01
N THR A 210 -1.40 -10.62 -8.06
CA THR A 210 -2.66 -10.77 -7.33
C THR A 210 -3.84 -11.08 -8.25
N PRO A 211 -4.97 -11.60 -7.72
CA PRO A 211 -6.18 -11.79 -8.51
C PRO A 211 -6.72 -10.52 -9.18
N CYS A 212 -6.36 -9.33 -8.70
CA CYS A 212 -6.79 -8.08 -9.32
C CYS A 212 -6.02 -7.72 -10.60
N ALA A 213 -4.92 -8.41 -10.93
CA ALA A 213 -4.20 -8.19 -12.19
C ALA A 213 -5.10 -8.36 -13.43
N SER A 214 -6.06 -9.30 -13.35
CA SER A 214 -7.02 -9.60 -14.42
C SER A 214 -8.22 -8.65 -14.45
N CYS A 215 -8.46 -7.85 -13.39
CA CYS A 215 -9.65 -7.01 -13.26
C CYS A 215 -9.66 -5.75 -14.17
N GLY A 216 -8.71 -5.61 -15.09
CA GLY A 216 -8.89 -4.73 -16.26
C GLY A 216 -7.77 -3.73 -16.57
N LEU A 217 -6.60 -3.79 -15.91
CA LEU A 217 -5.44 -3.02 -16.36
C LEU A 217 -4.85 -3.57 -17.68
N PHE A 218 -5.01 -4.87 -17.95
CA PHE A 218 -4.52 -5.51 -19.19
C PHE A 218 -5.62 -6.02 -20.12
N ALA A 219 -6.82 -6.31 -19.60
CA ALA A 219 -7.90 -6.84 -20.43
C ALA A 219 -8.37 -5.84 -21.50
N ASN A 220 -8.43 -4.54 -21.18
CA ASN A 220 -8.81 -3.52 -22.17
C ASN A 220 -7.69 -3.23 -23.18
N TYR A 221 -6.41 -3.31 -22.81
CA TYR A 221 -5.32 -3.14 -23.78
C TYR A 221 -5.19 -4.33 -24.72
N ILE A 222 -5.41 -5.56 -24.23
CA ILE A 222 -5.43 -6.77 -25.06
C ILE A 222 -6.69 -6.80 -25.91
N LEU A 223 -7.87 -6.45 -25.39
CA LEU A 223 -9.08 -6.30 -26.22
C LEU A 223 -8.86 -5.23 -27.29
N LEU A 224 -8.36 -4.04 -26.94
CA LEU A 224 -8.10 -2.94 -27.89
C LEU A 224 -7.05 -3.34 -28.93
N LEU A 225 -5.96 -4.02 -28.55
CA LEU A 225 -4.96 -4.54 -29.50
C LEU A 225 -5.55 -5.62 -30.41
N PHE A 226 -6.40 -6.52 -29.89
CA PHE A 226 -7.11 -7.49 -30.70
C PHE A 226 -8.14 -6.82 -31.62
N THR A 227 -8.85 -5.77 -31.18
CA THR A 227 -9.80 -5.04 -32.03
C THR A 227 -9.07 -4.22 -33.10
N PHE A 228 -7.92 -3.62 -32.77
CA PHE A 228 -7.08 -2.90 -33.73
C PHE A 228 -6.45 -3.84 -34.77
N LEU A 229 -6.01 -5.03 -34.37
CA LEU A 229 -5.52 -6.06 -35.28
C LEU A 229 -6.62 -6.58 -36.22
N ILE A 230 -7.85 -6.75 -35.72
CA ILE A 230 -9.00 -7.18 -36.54
C ILE A 230 -9.40 -6.08 -37.54
N LEU A 231 -9.34 -4.81 -37.16
CA LEU A 231 -9.70 -3.66 -38.03
C LEU A 231 -8.62 -3.31 -39.06
N VAL A 232 -7.36 -3.66 -38.83
CA VAL A 232 -6.24 -3.44 -39.76
C VAL A 232 -6.06 -4.62 -40.73
N LEU A 233 -6.65 -5.78 -40.42
CA LEU A 233 -6.61 -6.99 -41.25
C LEU A 233 -7.90 -7.21 -42.08
N GLN A 234 -8.74 -6.19 -42.22
CA GLN A 234 -9.85 -6.11 -43.19
C GLN A 234 -9.60 -4.96 -44.16
#